data_AF-A0AAD1XTL8-F1
#
_entry.id   AF-A0AAD1XTL8-F1
#
_cell.length_a   1.000
_cell.length_b   1.000
_cell.length_c   1.000
_cell.angle_alpha   90.00
_cell.angle_beta   90.00
_cell.angle_gamma   90.00
#
_symmetry.space_group_name_H-M   'P 1'
#
loop_
_entity.id
_entity.type
_entity.pdbx_description
1 polymer ?
#
loop_
_entity_poly.entity_id
_entity_poly.type
_entity_poly.pdbx_seq_one_letter_code
_entity_poly.pdbx_strand_id
1 'polypeptide(L)'
;MNIEEIKETDVQEDQEREELLYEFKVLDQSLFKNIHQKETVKLITKWGLDKDMELVRFRFNQSFTLFNTDKFLAALLSSPEVRASLPGLSANIPESVESVEFNKLSTEVVNMGFFDILDEKDITTTTGYIKKEPDEYLEGMVMGDRLRYALAFEESEFYEIFDDQTRKELIYRIMQHLVLGGSICQFEDNVKEYLDQTQNFYKDLVSVFKDSETDEIKVGSHAFEIKKINDTELFGDSDHPQNWAYVIVDPIHWHVNVWYHKWSSWW
;
A
#
# COMPACT_ATOMS: atom_id res chain seq x y z
N MET A 1 3.58 -49.84 27.50
CA MET A 1 3.03 -48.55 27.05
C MET A 1 2.05 -48.86 25.95
N ASN A 2 0.78 -48.61 26.22
CA ASN A 2 -0.30 -49.02 25.36
C ASN A 2 -0.36 -48.06 24.15
N ILE A 3 -0.59 -48.57 22.95
CA ILE A 3 -0.63 -47.75 21.71
C ILE A 3 -1.77 -46.71 21.77
N GLU A 4 -2.77 -46.94 22.62
CA GLU A 4 -3.87 -46.02 22.90
C GLU A 4 -3.45 -44.84 23.79
N GLU A 5 -2.54 -45.03 24.76
CA GLU A 5 -2.02 -43.93 25.59
C GLU A 5 -1.17 -42.96 24.75
N ILE A 6 -0.40 -43.47 23.79
CA ILE A 6 0.43 -42.63 22.91
C ILE A 6 -0.45 -41.79 21.97
N LYS A 7 -1.56 -42.36 21.49
CA LYS A 7 -2.52 -41.62 20.64
C LYS A 7 -3.34 -40.59 21.41
N GLU A 8 -3.71 -40.87 22.66
CA GLU A 8 -4.39 -39.88 23.50
C GLU A 8 -3.45 -38.74 23.89
N THR A 9 -2.15 -39.01 24.07
CA THR A 9 -1.15 -37.96 24.35
C THR A 9 -0.87 -37.10 23.11
N ASP A 10 -0.72 -37.69 21.92
CA ASP A 10 -0.54 -36.95 20.65
C ASP A 10 -1.79 -36.14 20.25
N VAL A 11 -3.00 -36.65 20.54
CA VAL A 11 -4.26 -35.93 20.25
C VAL A 11 -4.54 -34.83 21.27
N GLN A 12 -4.06 -34.95 22.52
CA GLN A 12 -4.15 -33.88 23.52
C GLN A 12 -3.08 -32.80 23.33
N GLU A 13 -1.87 -33.13 22.87
CA GLU A 13 -0.82 -32.13 22.57
C GLU A 13 -1.17 -31.23 21.38
N ASP A 14 -2.02 -31.68 20.45
CA ASP A 14 -2.55 -30.86 19.35
C ASP A 14 -3.74 -29.96 19.75
N GLN A 15 -4.31 -30.13 20.95
CA GLN A 15 -5.49 -29.37 21.42
C GLN A 15 -5.19 -28.30 22.50
N GLU A 16 -3.94 -28.18 22.96
CA GLU A 16 -3.48 -27.12 23.87
C GLU A 16 -2.27 -26.35 23.32
N ARG A 17 -2.18 -26.16 22.00
CA ARG A 17 -1.47 -24.96 21.51
C ARG A 17 -2.34 -23.77 21.88
N GLU A 18 -1.96 -23.03 22.92
CA GLU A 18 -2.40 -21.65 23.08
C GLU A 18 -2.39 -21.03 21.68
N GLU A 19 -3.55 -20.61 21.17
CA GLU A 19 -3.59 -19.81 19.93
C GLU A 19 -2.78 -18.55 20.25
N LEU A 20 -1.49 -18.58 19.90
CA LEU A 20 -0.60 -17.46 20.14
C LEU A 20 -1.28 -16.27 19.47
N LEU A 21 -1.43 -15.18 20.22
CA LEU A 21 -2.01 -13.95 19.71
C LEU A 21 -0.92 -13.14 18.99
N TYR A 22 -1.30 -12.52 17.87
CA TYR A 22 -0.36 -11.64 17.17
C TYR A 22 -0.07 -10.43 18.06
N GLU A 23 1.22 -10.22 18.35
CA GLU A 23 1.70 -8.99 18.97
C GLU A 23 2.39 -8.14 17.90
N PHE A 24 2.10 -6.83 17.92
CA PHE A 24 2.69 -5.87 17.01
C PHE A 24 3.44 -4.82 17.81
N LYS A 25 4.68 -4.53 17.40
CA LYS A 25 5.51 -3.49 18.02
C LYS A 25 5.98 -2.52 16.98
N VAL A 26 5.80 -1.22 17.22
CA VAL A 26 6.27 -0.18 16.30
C VAL A 26 7.79 -0.29 16.13
N LEU A 27 8.25 -0.16 14.88
CA LEU A 27 9.65 -0.06 14.53
C LEU A 27 10.02 1.40 14.26
N ASP A 28 11.32 1.70 14.38
CA ASP A 28 11.84 3.02 14.10
C ASP A 28 11.55 3.43 12.64
N GLN A 29 10.98 4.62 12.48
CA GLN A 29 10.64 5.18 11.18
C GLN A 29 11.89 5.48 10.34
N SER A 30 13.08 5.59 10.95
CA SER A 30 14.36 5.72 10.23
C SER A 30 14.66 4.52 9.31
N LEU A 31 13.93 3.42 9.44
CA LEU A 31 14.00 2.27 8.52
C LEU A 31 13.46 2.59 7.12
N PHE A 32 12.59 3.59 6.96
CA PHE A 32 12.15 4.12 5.67
C PHE A 32 13.21 5.09 5.09
N LYS A 33 14.37 4.54 4.74
CA LYS A 33 15.58 5.31 4.40
C LYS A 33 15.41 6.19 3.17
N ASN A 34 14.61 5.77 2.20
CA ASN A 34 14.41 6.49 0.93
C ASN A 34 13.27 7.52 1.07
N ILE A 35 12.19 7.17 1.77
CA ILE A 35 11.05 8.06 2.01
C ILE A 35 11.45 9.23 2.92
N HIS A 36 12.34 9.00 3.89
CA HIS A 36 12.83 10.04 4.81
C HIS A 36 14.00 10.87 4.29
N GLN A 37 14.41 10.68 3.04
CA GLN A 37 15.38 11.59 2.44
C GLN A 37 14.79 13.00 2.35
N LYS A 38 15.64 14.00 2.57
CA LYS A 38 15.22 15.41 2.61
C LYS A 38 14.45 15.84 1.36
N GLU A 39 14.87 15.38 0.17
CA GLU A 39 14.19 15.72 -1.07
C GLU A 39 12.82 15.03 -1.18
N THR A 40 12.73 13.76 -0.80
CA THR A 40 11.47 13.00 -0.78
C THR A 40 10.44 13.65 0.15
N VAL A 41 10.83 13.97 1.39
CA VAL A 41 9.96 14.65 2.37
C VAL A 41 9.48 16.00 1.84
N LYS A 42 10.39 16.78 1.23
CA LYS A 42 10.04 18.07 0.62
C LYS A 42 9.01 17.92 -0.50
N LEU A 43 9.14 16.88 -1.34
CA LEU A 43 8.16 16.58 -2.39
C LEU A 43 6.82 16.12 -1.81
N ILE A 44 6.80 15.25 -0.81
CA ILE A 44 5.57 14.81 -0.13
C ILE A 44 4.81 16.01 0.44
N THR A 45 5.50 16.95 1.11
CA THR A 45 4.91 18.20 1.59
C THR A 45 4.45 19.10 0.42
N LYS A 46 5.24 19.22 -0.65
CA LYS A 46 4.86 19.97 -1.85
C LYS A 46 3.59 19.40 -2.50
N TRP A 47 3.45 18.09 -2.52
CA TRP A 47 2.28 17.38 -3.04
C TRP A 47 1.11 17.34 -2.06
N GLY A 48 1.26 17.91 -0.85
CA GLY A 48 0.17 18.05 0.12
C GLY A 48 -0.27 16.73 0.78
N LEU A 49 0.58 15.71 0.79
CA LEU A 49 0.29 14.40 1.37
C LEU A 49 0.68 14.30 2.85
N ASP A 50 1.58 15.15 3.32
CA ASP A 50 2.23 15.05 4.63
C ASP A 50 1.30 15.19 5.84
N LYS A 51 0.12 15.77 5.67
CA LYS A 51 -0.83 16.00 6.77
C LYS A 51 -1.69 14.79 7.09
N ASP A 52 -2.19 14.11 6.05
CA ASP A 52 -3.20 13.06 6.17
C ASP A 52 -2.63 11.66 5.86
N MET A 53 -1.40 11.59 5.36
CA MET A 53 -0.70 10.34 5.10
C MET A 53 -0.03 9.80 6.36
N GLU A 54 -0.34 8.56 6.70
CA GLU A 54 0.30 7.81 7.77
C GLU A 54 1.06 6.61 7.19
N LEU A 55 2.32 6.45 7.54
CA LEU A 55 3.12 5.29 7.17
C LEU A 55 3.88 4.80 8.39
N VAL A 56 3.59 3.57 8.83
CA VAL A 56 4.22 2.99 10.01
C VAL A 56 4.62 1.55 9.77
N ARG A 57 5.80 1.17 10.26
CA ARG A 57 6.28 -0.21 10.25
C ARG A 57 6.13 -0.84 11.62
N PHE A 58 5.62 -2.06 11.66
CA PHE A 58 5.53 -2.88 12.87
C PHE A 58 6.26 -4.19 12.69
N ARG A 59 6.85 -4.70 13.76
CA ARG A 59 7.30 -6.09 13.85
C ARG A 59 6.19 -6.94 14.42
N PHE A 60 6.04 -8.16 13.93
CA PHE A 60 5.13 -9.16 14.49
C PHE A 60 5.88 -10.41 15.00
N ASN A 61 5.22 -11.19 15.87
CA ASN A 61 5.84 -12.30 16.62
C ASN A 61 5.52 -13.71 16.09
N GLN A 62 4.69 -13.84 15.07
CA GLN A 62 4.21 -15.13 14.55
C GLN A 62 4.34 -15.23 13.03
N SER A 63 4.46 -16.46 12.51
CA SER A 63 4.52 -16.66 11.06
C SER A 63 3.26 -16.17 10.35
N PHE A 64 3.45 -15.50 9.21
CA PHE A 64 2.37 -15.12 8.31
C PHE A 64 2.30 -16.09 7.13
N THR A 65 1.09 -16.44 6.71
CA THR A 65 0.81 -17.21 5.49
C THR A 65 -0.38 -16.58 4.76
N LEU A 66 -0.50 -16.80 3.46
CA LEU A 66 -1.65 -16.28 2.72
C LEU A 66 -2.99 -16.89 3.20
N PHE A 67 -2.97 -18.10 3.77
CA PHE A 67 -4.17 -18.76 4.29
C PHE A 67 -4.75 -18.09 5.54
N ASN A 68 -3.93 -17.43 6.36
CA ASN A 68 -4.37 -16.76 7.59
C ASN A 68 -4.41 -15.24 7.47
N THR A 69 -4.54 -14.72 6.25
CA THR A 69 -4.57 -13.27 5.97
C THR A 69 -5.67 -12.56 6.76
N ASP A 70 -6.91 -13.07 6.73
CA ASP A 70 -8.05 -12.47 7.45
C ASP A 70 -7.77 -12.37 8.96
N LYS A 71 -7.28 -13.45 9.57
CA LYS A 71 -6.93 -13.48 11.01
C LYS A 71 -5.81 -12.49 11.33
N PHE A 72 -4.78 -12.43 10.48
CA PHE A 72 -3.66 -11.50 10.65
C PHE A 72 -4.11 -10.04 10.57
N LEU A 73 -4.90 -9.68 9.56
CA LEU A 73 -5.39 -8.31 9.38
C LEU A 73 -6.34 -7.91 10.51
N ALA A 74 -7.24 -8.79 10.94
CA ALA A 74 -8.11 -8.53 12.08
C ALA A 74 -7.32 -8.28 13.38
N ALA A 75 -6.27 -9.08 13.63
CA ALA A 75 -5.40 -8.89 14.79
C ALA A 75 -4.57 -7.60 14.70
N LEU A 76 -4.05 -7.27 13.52
CA LEU A 76 -3.30 -6.04 13.26
C LEU A 76 -4.15 -4.80 13.56
N LEU A 77 -5.37 -4.75 13.00
CA LEU A 77 -6.29 -3.62 13.16
C LEU A 77 -6.91 -3.55 14.56
N SER A 78 -6.93 -4.66 15.31
CA SER A 78 -7.34 -4.69 16.74
C SER A 78 -6.21 -4.28 17.70
N SER A 79 -4.96 -4.27 17.24
CA SER A 79 -3.81 -4.03 18.11
C SER A 79 -3.81 -2.59 18.68
N PRO A 80 -3.75 -2.42 20.02
CA PRO A 80 -3.69 -1.10 20.64
C PRO A 80 -2.48 -0.28 20.18
N GLU A 81 -1.32 -0.92 19.98
CA GLU A 81 -0.09 -0.28 19.52
C GLU A 81 -0.24 0.28 18.10
N VAL A 82 -0.87 -0.51 17.21
CA VAL A 82 -1.12 -0.11 15.82
C VAL A 82 -2.10 1.05 15.81
N ARG A 83 -3.17 0.97 16.61
CA ARG A 83 -4.17 2.03 16.69
C ARG A 83 -3.60 3.35 17.21
N ALA A 84 -2.74 3.28 18.23
CA ALA A 84 -2.08 4.46 18.79
C ALA A 84 -1.11 5.11 17.80
N SER A 85 -0.49 4.32 16.92
CA SER A 85 0.50 4.81 15.95
C SER A 85 -0.12 5.35 14.65
N LEU A 86 -1.38 5.02 14.37
CA LEU A 86 -2.12 5.39 13.17
C LEU A 86 -3.48 6.01 13.53
N PRO A 87 -3.51 7.20 14.14
CA PRO A 87 -4.75 7.82 14.61
C PRO A 87 -5.74 8.10 13.48
N GLY A 88 -5.27 8.49 12.30
CA GLY A 88 -6.07 8.74 11.11
C GLY A 88 -6.78 7.47 10.65
N LEU A 89 -6.07 6.36 10.51
CA LEU A 89 -6.68 5.07 10.20
C LEU A 89 -7.65 4.63 11.30
N SER A 90 -7.23 4.70 12.56
CA SER A 90 -7.98 4.22 13.72
C SER A 90 -9.30 4.92 13.93
N ALA A 91 -9.40 6.19 13.53
CA ALA A 91 -10.66 6.94 13.57
C ALA A 91 -11.77 6.33 12.70
N ASN A 92 -11.40 5.48 11.71
CA ASN A 92 -12.33 4.81 10.83
C ASN A 92 -12.50 3.30 11.15
N ILE A 93 -11.83 2.80 12.18
CA ILE A 93 -11.91 1.38 12.57
C ILE A 93 -12.84 1.24 13.79
N PRO A 94 -13.83 0.33 13.76
CA PRO A 94 -14.68 0.04 14.93
C PRO A 94 -13.86 -0.50 16.12
N GLU A 95 -14.43 -0.49 17.33
CA GLU A 95 -13.73 -0.96 18.54
C GLU A 95 -13.34 -2.44 18.46
N SER A 96 -14.25 -3.31 18.00
CA SER A 96 -13.97 -4.71 17.68
C SER A 96 -13.75 -4.89 16.17
N VAL A 97 -12.81 -5.76 15.79
CA VAL A 97 -12.59 -6.18 14.40
C VAL A 97 -12.81 -7.68 14.33
N GLU A 98 -13.91 -8.08 13.71
CA GLU A 98 -14.33 -9.47 13.56
C GLU A 98 -14.05 -9.98 12.15
N SER A 99 -14.26 -9.13 11.15
CA SER A 99 -14.00 -9.44 9.74
C SER A 99 -13.32 -8.25 9.04
N VAL A 100 -12.47 -8.57 8.06
CA VAL A 100 -11.79 -7.58 7.22
C VAL A 100 -11.95 -8.01 5.77
N GLU A 101 -12.54 -7.16 4.94
CA GLU A 101 -12.60 -7.35 3.49
C GLU A 101 -11.45 -6.57 2.85
N PHE A 102 -10.72 -7.22 1.95
CA PHE A 102 -9.53 -6.64 1.33
C PHE A 102 -9.33 -7.15 -0.11
N ASN A 103 -8.65 -6.33 -0.91
CA ASN A 103 -8.13 -6.74 -2.21
C ASN A 103 -6.65 -7.09 -2.08
N LYS A 104 -6.25 -8.26 -2.58
CA LYS A 104 -4.83 -8.58 -2.73
C LYS A 104 -4.27 -7.86 -3.96
N LEU A 105 -3.23 -7.07 -3.75
CA LEU A 105 -2.46 -6.44 -4.82
C LEU A 105 -1.32 -7.36 -5.28
N SER A 106 -0.94 -7.20 -6.54
CA SER A 106 0.28 -7.79 -7.07
C SER A 106 1.50 -6.97 -6.64
N THR A 107 2.62 -7.65 -6.52
CA THR A 107 3.91 -7.09 -6.12
C THR A 107 5.00 -7.77 -6.94
N GLU A 108 4.80 -7.96 -8.23
CA GLU A 108 5.72 -8.76 -9.07
C GLU A 108 6.78 -7.89 -9.77
N VAL A 109 6.55 -6.58 -9.83
CA VAL A 109 7.42 -5.64 -10.52
C VAL A 109 8.76 -5.49 -9.79
N VAL A 110 9.86 -5.71 -10.52
CA VAL A 110 11.23 -5.58 -10.02
C VAL A 110 12.04 -4.48 -10.73
N ASN A 111 11.49 -3.88 -11.78
CA ASN A 111 12.17 -2.85 -12.56
C ASN A 111 11.21 -1.71 -12.95
N MET A 112 11.75 -0.51 -13.15
CA MET A 112 10.97 0.68 -13.51
C MET A 112 10.51 0.72 -14.97
N GLY A 113 10.96 -0.21 -15.82
CA GLY A 113 10.48 -0.34 -17.19
C GLY A 113 8.98 -0.67 -17.27
N PHE A 114 8.37 -1.05 -16.14
CA PHE A 114 6.92 -1.08 -15.95
C PHE A 114 6.20 0.22 -16.38
N PHE A 115 6.87 1.37 -16.28
CA PHE A 115 6.31 2.67 -16.66
C PHE A 115 6.80 3.19 -18.02
N ASP A 116 7.53 2.40 -18.81
CA ASP A 116 7.97 2.79 -20.16
C ASP A 116 6.77 3.09 -21.08
N ILE A 117 5.61 2.50 -20.78
CA ILE A 117 4.34 2.75 -21.45
C ILE A 117 3.93 4.24 -21.48
N LEU A 118 4.40 5.05 -20.52
CA LEU A 118 4.11 6.49 -20.49
C LEU A 118 4.73 7.22 -21.69
N ASP A 119 5.93 6.83 -22.13
CA ASP A 119 6.56 7.37 -23.33
C ASP A 119 5.92 6.75 -24.58
N GLU A 120 5.71 5.44 -24.58
CA GLU A 120 5.14 4.70 -25.72
C GLU A 120 3.71 5.16 -26.10
N LYS A 121 2.93 5.59 -25.09
CA LYS A 121 1.54 6.05 -25.25
C LYS A 121 1.40 7.56 -25.23
N ASP A 122 2.50 8.28 -25.46
CA ASP A 122 2.47 9.72 -25.69
C ASP A 122 1.94 10.53 -24.47
N ILE A 123 2.09 9.99 -23.25
CA ILE A 123 1.77 10.69 -21.99
C ILE A 123 2.85 11.72 -21.68
N THR A 124 4.10 11.37 -21.97
CA THR A 124 5.26 12.23 -21.80
C THR A 124 5.94 12.52 -23.13
N THR A 125 6.78 13.55 -23.13
CA THR A 125 7.77 13.78 -24.18
C THR A 125 9.01 12.92 -23.92
N THR A 126 9.89 12.79 -24.93
CA THR A 126 11.15 12.05 -24.82
C THR A 126 12.12 12.62 -23.77
N THR A 127 11.90 13.85 -23.30
CA THR A 127 12.67 14.48 -22.21
C THR A 127 11.98 14.36 -20.84
N GLY A 128 10.86 13.65 -20.77
CA GLY A 128 10.11 13.37 -19.54
C GLY A 128 9.05 14.42 -19.17
N TYR A 129 8.90 15.51 -19.93
CA TYR A 129 7.83 16.48 -19.65
C TYR A 129 6.45 15.88 -19.93
N ILE A 130 5.54 16.03 -18.98
CA ILE A 130 4.16 15.53 -19.03
C ILE A 130 3.35 16.45 -19.94
N LYS A 131 2.60 15.86 -20.87
CA LYS A 131 1.76 16.64 -21.79
C LYS A 131 0.53 17.18 -21.09
N LYS A 132 0.25 18.47 -21.29
CA LYS A 132 -0.90 19.16 -20.70
C LYS A 132 -2.19 18.78 -21.39
N GLU A 133 -3.25 18.78 -20.61
CA GLU A 133 -4.63 18.63 -21.04
C GLU A 133 -5.46 19.79 -20.46
N PRO A 134 -6.67 20.07 -20.97
CA PRO A 134 -7.57 21.02 -20.36
C PRO A 134 -7.78 20.73 -18.87
N ASP A 135 -7.98 21.78 -18.06
CA ASP A 135 -8.26 21.59 -16.64
C ASP A 135 -9.66 21.00 -16.43
N GLU A 136 -9.72 19.72 -16.10
CA GLU A 136 -10.89 19.04 -15.58
C GLU A 136 -10.77 18.79 -14.07
N TYR A 137 -11.91 18.59 -13.41
CA TYR A 137 -11.98 18.34 -11.98
C TYR A 137 -12.51 16.94 -11.71
N LEU A 138 -11.77 16.17 -10.89
CA LEU A 138 -12.18 14.86 -10.39
C LEU A 138 -12.22 14.91 -8.87
N GLU A 139 -13.42 14.86 -8.27
CA GLU A 139 -13.61 14.84 -6.82
C GLU A 139 -12.88 15.98 -6.05
N GLY A 140 -12.75 17.14 -6.69
CA GLY A 140 -12.05 18.31 -6.12
C GLY A 140 -10.54 18.39 -6.43
N MET A 141 -9.99 17.41 -7.16
CA MET A 141 -8.63 17.45 -7.72
C MET A 141 -8.62 18.07 -9.12
N VAL A 142 -7.60 18.85 -9.44
CA VAL A 142 -7.35 19.33 -10.81
C VAL A 142 -6.59 18.23 -11.55
N MET A 143 -7.03 17.89 -12.77
CA MET A 143 -6.47 16.79 -13.55
C MET A 143 -5.59 17.21 -14.73
N GLY A 144 -5.41 18.51 -15.01
CA GLY A 144 -4.87 19.14 -16.26
C GLY A 144 -3.56 18.68 -16.92
N ASP A 145 -3.28 17.38 -16.97
CA ASP A 145 -2.27 16.72 -17.79
C ASP A 145 -2.64 15.25 -18.05
N ARG A 146 -1.99 14.66 -19.06
CA ARG A 146 -2.27 13.29 -19.49
C ARG A 146 -1.94 12.24 -18.44
N LEU A 147 -0.97 12.50 -17.55
CA LEU A 147 -0.56 11.51 -16.57
C LEU A 147 -1.63 11.32 -15.50
N ARG A 148 -2.18 12.42 -14.99
CA ARG A 148 -3.32 12.39 -14.08
C ARG A 148 -4.53 11.75 -14.76
N TYR A 149 -4.81 12.09 -16.02
CA TYR A 149 -5.89 11.46 -16.79
C TYR A 149 -5.72 9.93 -16.86
N ALA A 150 -4.51 9.47 -17.20
CA ALA A 150 -4.19 8.05 -17.27
C ALA A 150 -4.32 7.29 -15.94
N LEU A 151 -4.16 8.00 -14.82
CA LEU A 151 -4.14 7.40 -13.49
C LEU A 151 -5.50 7.41 -12.78
N ALA A 152 -6.41 8.33 -13.09
CA ALA A 152 -7.67 8.42 -12.36
C ALA A 152 -8.91 8.88 -13.16
N PHE A 153 -8.76 9.31 -14.42
CA PHE A 153 -9.90 9.84 -15.17
C PHE A 153 -10.48 8.82 -16.15
N GLU A 154 -11.40 7.99 -15.66
CA GLU A 154 -11.93 6.81 -16.37
C GLU A 154 -12.58 7.11 -17.73
N GLU A 155 -13.11 8.32 -17.90
CA GLU A 155 -13.74 8.77 -19.15
C GLU A 155 -12.71 9.15 -20.23
N SER A 156 -11.41 9.19 -19.90
CA SER A 156 -10.35 9.53 -20.83
C SER A 156 -9.81 8.31 -21.58
N GLU A 157 -9.49 8.49 -22.86
CA GLU A 157 -8.73 7.51 -23.64
C GLU A 157 -7.35 7.19 -23.04
N PHE A 158 -6.75 8.13 -22.28
CA PHE A 158 -5.47 7.91 -21.62
C PHE A 158 -5.59 6.94 -20.44
N TYR A 159 -6.77 6.79 -19.84
CA TYR A 159 -6.98 5.82 -18.77
C TYR A 159 -6.73 4.41 -19.26
N GLU A 160 -7.16 4.08 -20.48
CA GLU A 160 -7.07 2.74 -21.07
C GLU A 160 -5.64 2.26 -21.33
N ILE A 161 -4.61 3.10 -21.20
CA ILE A 161 -3.22 2.67 -21.40
C ILE A 161 -2.79 1.62 -20.38
N PHE A 162 -3.34 1.69 -19.17
CA PHE A 162 -3.12 0.71 -18.13
C PHE A 162 -4.30 -0.27 -18.12
N ASP A 163 -4.02 -1.56 -17.97
CA ASP A 163 -5.08 -2.57 -17.81
C ASP A 163 -5.37 -2.84 -16.32
N ASP A 164 -6.41 -3.64 -16.05
CA ASP A 164 -6.84 -3.93 -14.68
C ASP A 164 -5.79 -4.69 -13.88
N GLN A 165 -4.90 -5.44 -14.53
CA GLN A 165 -3.81 -6.15 -13.86
C GLN A 165 -2.73 -5.17 -13.42
N THR A 166 -2.35 -4.25 -14.31
CA THR A 166 -1.44 -3.14 -14.05
C THR A 166 -1.95 -2.26 -12.91
N ARG A 167 -3.24 -1.92 -12.92
CA ARG A 167 -3.86 -1.13 -11.83
C ARG A 167 -3.87 -1.85 -10.48
N LYS A 168 -3.71 -3.18 -10.46
CA LYS A 168 -3.64 -4.00 -9.24
C LYS A 168 -2.20 -4.22 -8.75
N GLU A 169 -1.19 -3.64 -9.40
CA GLU A 169 0.17 -3.62 -8.89
C GLU A 169 0.36 -2.56 -7.80
N LEU A 170 1.05 -2.91 -6.72
CA LEU A 170 1.36 -1.96 -5.66
C LEU A 170 2.18 -0.77 -6.19
N ILE A 171 3.13 -1.01 -7.10
CA ILE A 171 3.97 0.07 -7.65
C ILE A 171 3.15 1.08 -8.46
N TYR A 172 2.12 0.61 -9.19
CA TYR A 172 1.16 1.47 -9.87
C TYR A 172 0.40 2.33 -8.85
N ARG A 173 -0.11 1.71 -7.77
CA ARG A 173 -0.84 2.44 -6.71
C ARG A 173 0.02 3.49 -6.02
N ILE A 174 1.30 3.21 -5.80
CA ILE A 174 2.24 4.20 -5.28
C ILE A 174 2.33 5.39 -6.24
N MET A 175 2.58 5.15 -7.54
CA MET A 175 2.69 6.23 -8.52
C MET A 175 1.39 7.05 -8.62
N GLN A 176 0.24 6.38 -8.66
CA GLN A 176 -1.08 6.99 -8.65
C GLN A 176 -1.20 8.01 -7.50
N HIS A 177 -0.93 7.57 -6.28
CA HIS A 177 -1.10 8.41 -5.09
C HIS A 177 -0.13 9.58 -5.03
N LEU A 178 1.11 9.39 -5.48
CA LEU A 178 2.11 10.46 -5.52
C LEU A 178 1.79 11.51 -6.59
N VAL A 179 1.28 11.09 -7.76
CA VAL A 179 0.93 12.01 -8.86
C VAL A 179 -0.32 12.81 -8.54
N LEU A 180 -1.36 12.16 -8.01
CA LEU A 180 -2.60 12.84 -7.64
C LEU A 180 -2.40 13.82 -6.47
N GLY A 181 -1.60 13.41 -5.48
CA GLY A 181 -1.29 14.24 -4.31
C GLY A 181 -2.51 14.55 -3.44
N GLY A 182 -2.36 15.48 -2.50
CA GLY A 182 -3.41 15.97 -1.61
C GLY A 182 -4.15 17.20 -2.14
N SER A 183 -5.04 17.77 -1.32
CA SER A 183 -5.94 18.88 -1.72
C SER A 183 -5.24 20.20 -2.06
N ILE A 184 -3.97 20.36 -1.70
CA ILE A 184 -3.13 21.53 -2.00
C ILE A 184 -1.89 21.14 -2.83
N CYS A 185 -1.99 20.09 -3.64
CA CYS A 185 -0.88 19.56 -4.43
C CYS A 185 -0.30 20.59 -5.41
N GLN A 186 1.02 20.76 -5.35
CA GLN A 186 1.79 21.47 -6.37
C GLN A 186 2.47 20.44 -7.28
N PHE A 187 1.89 20.21 -8.45
CA PHE A 187 2.33 19.18 -9.39
C PHE A 187 3.73 19.45 -9.97
N GLU A 188 4.36 18.40 -10.50
CA GLU A 188 5.57 18.49 -11.31
C GLU A 188 5.22 18.46 -12.80
N ASP A 189 6.03 19.15 -13.60
CA ASP A 189 5.89 19.12 -15.07
C ASP A 189 6.68 17.98 -15.71
N ASN A 190 7.58 17.33 -14.98
CA ASN A 190 8.40 16.23 -15.46
C ASN A 190 8.09 14.95 -14.66
N VAL A 191 7.93 13.84 -15.39
CA VAL A 191 7.55 12.55 -14.83
C VAL A 191 8.66 11.92 -13.98
N LYS A 192 9.91 12.32 -14.22
CA LYS A 192 11.08 11.73 -13.58
C LYS A 192 11.02 11.86 -12.05
N GLU A 193 10.53 12.99 -11.56
CA GLU A 193 10.33 13.29 -10.15
C GLU A 193 9.38 12.27 -9.52
N TYR A 194 8.28 11.94 -10.21
CA TYR A 194 7.33 10.92 -9.75
C TYR A 194 7.90 9.50 -9.85
N LEU A 195 8.62 9.16 -10.92
CA LEU A 195 9.24 7.85 -11.08
C LEU A 195 10.33 7.60 -10.01
N ASP A 196 11.17 8.59 -9.76
CA ASP A 196 12.22 8.53 -8.74
C ASP A 196 11.59 8.32 -7.34
N GLN A 197 10.52 9.05 -7.00
CA GLN A 197 9.85 8.87 -5.71
C GLN A 197 9.04 7.57 -5.63
N THR A 198 8.40 7.14 -6.71
CA THR A 198 7.72 5.84 -6.77
C THR A 198 8.70 4.72 -6.48
N GLN A 199 9.90 4.76 -7.09
CA GLN A 199 10.94 3.79 -6.84
C GLN A 199 11.42 3.82 -5.37
N ASN A 200 11.60 5.01 -4.80
CA ASN A 200 12.01 5.18 -3.41
C ASN A 200 11.00 4.57 -2.43
N PHE A 201 9.71 4.86 -2.62
CA PHE A 201 8.63 4.27 -1.83
C PHE A 201 8.60 2.76 -1.99
N TYR A 202 8.63 2.25 -3.22
CA TYR A 202 8.56 0.82 -3.46
C TYR A 202 9.72 0.06 -2.80
N LYS A 203 10.96 0.56 -2.91
CA LYS A 203 12.15 -0.02 -2.26
C LYS A 203 12.05 -0.06 -0.73
N ASP A 204 11.37 0.90 -0.14
CA ASP A 204 11.18 0.97 1.31
C ASP A 204 10.01 0.11 1.77
N LEU A 205 8.96 -0.05 0.95
CA LEU A 205 7.74 -0.78 1.31
C LEU A 205 7.81 -2.28 1.06
N VAL A 206 8.58 -2.73 0.06
CA VAL A 206 8.71 -4.15 -0.28
C VAL A 206 10.15 -4.67 -0.12
N SER A 207 10.27 -5.98 0.08
CA SER A 207 11.56 -6.67 0.09
C SER A 207 11.71 -7.58 -1.11
N VAL A 208 12.90 -7.57 -1.70
CA VAL A 208 13.29 -8.50 -2.77
C VAL A 208 14.25 -9.55 -2.26
N PHE A 209 14.17 -10.75 -2.81
CA PHE A 209 15.11 -11.83 -2.55
C PHE A 209 15.45 -12.55 -3.85
N LYS A 210 16.60 -13.23 -3.84
CA LYS A 210 17.00 -14.09 -4.95
C LYS A 210 16.44 -15.49 -4.70
N ASP A 211 15.62 -15.97 -5.59
CA ASP A 211 15.06 -17.31 -5.55
C ASP A 211 16.17 -18.34 -5.77
N SER A 212 16.31 -19.30 -4.85
CA SER A 212 17.43 -20.25 -4.86
C SER A 212 17.34 -21.31 -5.96
N GLU A 213 16.16 -21.51 -6.55
CA GLU A 213 15.94 -22.52 -7.59
C GLU A 213 16.07 -21.91 -8.99
N THR A 214 15.50 -20.72 -9.17
CA THR A 214 15.42 -20.03 -10.47
C THR A 214 16.54 -19.00 -10.68
N ASP A 215 17.25 -18.61 -9.62
CA ASP A 215 18.23 -17.52 -9.61
C ASP A 215 17.65 -16.13 -9.97
N GLU A 216 16.33 -16.03 -10.08
CA GLU A 216 15.60 -14.79 -10.39
C GLU A 216 15.36 -13.95 -9.12
N ILE A 217 15.31 -12.64 -9.29
CA ILE A 217 14.95 -11.72 -8.21
C ILE A 217 13.43 -11.68 -8.14
N LYS A 218 12.86 -11.97 -6.97
CA LYS A 218 11.42 -11.92 -6.70
C LYS A 218 11.15 -11.03 -5.50
N VAL A 219 9.95 -10.47 -5.45
CA VAL A 219 9.47 -9.73 -4.28
C VAL A 219 8.85 -10.71 -3.29
N GLY A 220 9.23 -10.61 -2.02
CA GLY A 220 8.73 -11.48 -0.94
C GLY A 220 7.60 -10.88 -0.12
N SER A 221 7.28 -9.61 -0.33
CA SER A 221 6.20 -8.93 0.37
C SER A 221 4.83 -9.24 -0.25
N HIS A 222 3.77 -9.15 0.55
CA HIS A 222 2.39 -9.27 0.11
C HIS A 222 1.62 -8.01 0.49
N ALA A 223 0.93 -7.41 -0.47
CA ALA A 223 0.19 -6.17 -0.25
C ALA A 223 -1.33 -6.40 -0.32
N PHE A 224 -2.04 -5.81 0.63
CA PHE A 224 -3.48 -5.88 0.77
C PHE A 224 -4.06 -4.49 0.91
N GLU A 225 -5.05 -4.17 0.11
CA GLU A 225 -5.85 -2.95 0.22
C GLU A 225 -7.09 -3.25 1.07
N ILE A 226 -7.23 -2.57 2.20
CA ILE A 226 -8.38 -2.75 3.10
C ILE A 226 -9.57 -1.99 2.53
N LYS A 227 -10.70 -2.69 2.36
CA LYS A 227 -11.96 -2.12 1.86
C LYS A 227 -12.99 -1.97 2.97
N LYS A 228 -13.28 -3.05 3.70
CA LYS A 228 -14.31 -3.06 4.74
C LYS A 228 -13.83 -3.69 6.03
N ILE A 229 -14.47 -3.29 7.13
CA ILE A 229 -14.30 -3.86 8.45
C ILE A 229 -15.67 -4.08 9.05
N ASN A 230 -15.99 -5.32 9.47
CA ASN A 230 -17.32 -5.70 9.97
C ASN A 230 -18.47 -5.22 9.06
N ASP A 231 -18.35 -5.49 7.75
CA ASP A 231 -19.29 -5.07 6.69
C ASP A 231 -19.47 -3.54 6.52
N THR A 232 -18.64 -2.73 7.17
CA THR A 232 -18.64 -1.26 7.05
C THR A 232 -17.47 -0.82 6.15
N GLU A 233 -17.75 0.01 5.15
CA GLU A 233 -16.73 0.61 4.29
C GLU A 233 -15.75 1.45 5.11
N LEU A 234 -14.44 1.24 4.92
CA LEU A 234 -13.40 1.94 5.68
C LEU A 234 -13.45 3.46 5.48
N PHE A 235 -13.87 3.92 4.31
CA PHE A 235 -13.98 5.35 3.97
C PHE A 235 -15.44 5.83 3.87
N GLY A 236 -16.41 5.04 4.36
CA GLY A 236 -17.83 5.32 4.20
C GLY A 236 -18.24 5.30 2.71
N ASP A 237 -19.13 6.21 2.31
CA ASP A 237 -19.64 6.31 0.92
C ASP A 237 -18.67 7.02 -0.05
N SER A 238 -17.45 7.35 0.40
CA SER A 238 -16.48 8.14 -0.38
C SER A 238 -15.54 7.25 -1.19
N ASP A 239 -15.76 7.16 -2.50
CA ASP A 239 -14.87 6.44 -3.44
C ASP A 239 -13.76 7.34 -4.02
N HIS A 240 -13.22 8.23 -3.19
CA HIS A 240 -12.20 9.19 -3.64
C HIS A 240 -10.91 8.41 -3.99
N PRO A 241 -10.26 8.65 -5.15
CA PRO A 241 -9.06 7.91 -5.57
C PRO A 241 -7.89 8.05 -4.58
N GLN A 242 -7.91 9.15 -3.83
CA GLN A 242 -6.95 9.47 -2.78
C GLN A 242 -7.37 8.94 -1.38
N ASN A 243 -8.27 7.98 -1.28
CA ASN A 243 -8.55 7.22 -0.06
C ASN A 243 -7.91 5.83 -0.19
N TRP A 244 -6.97 5.48 0.70
CA TRP A 244 -6.39 4.13 0.71
C TRP A 244 -5.90 3.70 2.09
N ALA A 245 -5.87 2.39 2.28
CA ALA A 245 -5.24 1.74 3.42
C ALA A 245 -4.59 0.46 2.93
N TYR A 246 -3.26 0.48 2.81
CA TYR A 246 -2.48 -0.68 2.40
C TYR A 246 -1.77 -1.30 3.58
N VAL A 247 -1.86 -2.62 3.67
CA VAL A 247 -1.09 -3.46 4.58
C VAL A 247 -0.12 -4.28 3.75
N ILE A 248 1.17 -3.98 3.88
CA ILE A 248 2.25 -4.67 3.15
C ILE A 248 3.03 -5.54 4.14
N VAL A 249 2.81 -6.85 4.07
CA VAL A 249 3.39 -7.84 4.97
C VAL A 249 4.65 -8.44 4.36
N ASP A 250 5.74 -8.46 5.13
CA ASP A 250 6.96 -9.18 4.80
C ASP A 250 7.10 -10.41 5.73
N PRO A 251 6.76 -11.61 5.23
CA PRO A 251 6.85 -12.85 6.02
C PRO A 251 8.29 -13.32 6.25
N ILE A 252 9.28 -12.81 5.50
CA ILE A 252 10.69 -13.22 5.64
C ILE A 252 11.33 -12.41 6.77
N HIS A 253 11.08 -11.11 6.80
CA HIS A 253 11.68 -10.19 7.78
C HIS A 253 10.77 -9.90 9.00
N TRP A 254 9.58 -10.52 9.05
CA TRP A 254 8.61 -10.45 10.14
C TRP A 254 8.19 -9.03 10.50
N HIS A 255 7.97 -8.22 9.46
CA HIS A 255 7.45 -6.87 9.63
C HIS A 255 6.29 -6.60 8.67
N VAL A 256 5.50 -5.61 9.01
CA VAL A 256 4.37 -5.14 8.21
C VAL A 256 4.42 -3.62 8.14
N ASN A 257 4.26 -3.08 6.95
CA ASN A 257 4.08 -1.66 6.71
C ASN A 257 2.58 -1.40 6.57
N VAL A 258 2.07 -0.40 7.29
CA VAL A 258 0.70 0.11 7.11
C VAL A 258 0.81 1.51 6.52
N TRP A 259 0.26 1.69 5.33
CA TRP A 259 0.26 2.95 4.59
C TRP A 259 -1.16 3.42 4.36
N TYR A 260 -1.53 4.53 4.97
CA TYR A 260 -2.90 5.05 5.01
C TYR A 260 -2.94 6.50 4.55
N HIS A 261 -4.03 6.87 3.89
CA HIS A 261 -4.40 8.25 3.65
C HIS A 261 -5.91 8.34 3.45
N LYS A 262 -6.50 9.44 3.92
CA LYS A 262 -7.88 9.81 3.63
C LYS A 262 -7.91 11.22 3.09
N TRP A 263 -8.59 11.40 1.96
CA TRP A 263 -8.78 12.69 1.36
C TRP A 263 -9.49 13.65 2.31
N SER A 264 -8.90 14.82 2.49
CA SER A 264 -9.49 15.94 3.20
C SER A 264 -9.55 17.15 2.26
N SER A 265 -10.78 17.61 1.98
CA SER A 265 -10.97 18.89 1.28
C SER A 265 -10.41 20.02 2.14
N TRP A 266 -9.60 20.89 1.53
CA TRP A 266 -9.13 22.10 2.21
C TRP A 266 -10.16 23.25 2.17
N TRP A 267 -11.22 23.08 1.37
CA TRP A 267 -12.35 24.01 1.19
C TRP A 267 -13.61 23.50 1.89
#